data_AF-A0A950Y741-F1
#
_entry.id   AF-A0A950Y741-F1
#
_cell.length_a   1.000
_cell.length_b   1.000
_cell.length_c   1.000
_cell.angle_alpha   90.00
_cell.angle_beta   90.00
_cell.angle_gamma   90.00
#
_symmetry.space_group_name_H-M   'P 1'
#
loop_
_entity.id
_entity.type
_entity.pdbx_description
1 polymer ?
#
loop_
_entity_poly.entity_id
_entity_poly.type
_entity_poly.pdbx_seq_one_letter_code
_entity_poly.pdbx_strand_id
1 'polypeptide(L)'
;TDNVHLPWHILPHRAASVQTLFNSLALNGNPAALPLANTPTTLGGLVDVFSLTGTGTQYPSSVLPGPGAEYEVINLQAVGVRLICVRSTRSSYAVQFGITTFGQRSHPDVPAEFDVFIDVNNDGVPDLDVFNADIGEITTGTVSGQNGVFVEDLTANPATIRGPYYYTVADLDSANAMLTAPLSALATSTGLQLATSTAFSFYVAAFDNYYTGNLTDFVGPMSYELDMPQFYSAEEFTVPANGIVNLTVYPNNASSPFLTGAYNGNSPSQSGLLLMYKDAKNGQETSSVVVSP
;
A
#
# COMPACT_ATOMS: atom_id res chain seq x y z
N THR A 1 7.23 -35.22 -35.83
CA THR A 1 7.06 -34.91 -34.40
C THR A 1 8.26 -34.12 -33.98
N ASP A 2 8.07 -32.83 -33.74
CA ASP A 2 9.17 -31.96 -33.37
C ASP A 2 9.32 -31.98 -31.84
N ASN A 3 10.52 -32.27 -31.37
CA ASN A 3 10.86 -32.22 -29.96
C ASN A 3 11.40 -30.82 -29.65
N VAL A 4 10.73 -30.13 -28.73
CA VAL A 4 11.23 -28.86 -28.16
C VAL A 4 11.97 -29.18 -26.87
N HIS A 5 13.20 -28.72 -26.76
CA HIS A 5 13.99 -28.78 -25.54
C HIS A 5 14.18 -27.36 -25.01
N LEU A 6 13.50 -27.02 -23.92
CA LEU A 6 13.64 -25.73 -23.25
C LEU A 6 14.47 -25.89 -21.96
N PRO A 7 15.57 -25.15 -21.79
CA PRO A 7 16.17 -25.01 -20.48
C PRO A 7 15.20 -24.24 -19.57
N TRP A 8 15.01 -24.73 -18.35
CA TRP A 8 14.22 -24.05 -17.32
C TRP A 8 15.04 -23.93 -16.03
N HIS A 9 14.84 -22.85 -15.30
CA HIS A 9 15.41 -22.61 -13.98
C HIS A 9 14.28 -22.25 -13.01
N ILE A 10 14.44 -22.62 -11.74
CA ILE A 10 13.58 -22.18 -10.65
C ILE A 10 14.48 -21.43 -9.65
N LEU A 11 14.03 -20.26 -9.20
CA LEU A 11 14.58 -19.57 -8.05
C LEU A 11 13.62 -19.76 -6.87
N PRO A 12 13.78 -20.83 -6.05
CA PRO A 12 12.89 -21.05 -4.93
C PRO A 12 13.17 -20.00 -3.85
N HIS A 13 12.11 -19.33 -3.39
CA HIS A 13 12.14 -18.45 -2.23
C HIS A 13 11.54 -19.16 -1.01
N ARG A 14 12.15 -19.00 0.16
CA ARG A 14 11.57 -19.49 1.42
C ARG A 14 10.40 -18.58 1.77
N ALA A 15 9.26 -19.16 2.14
CA ALA A 15 8.06 -18.39 2.42
C ALA A 15 7.54 -18.58 3.86
N ALA A 16 7.12 -17.48 4.48
CA ALA A 16 6.25 -17.47 5.65
C ALA A 16 4.81 -17.85 5.25
N SER A 17 4.04 -18.32 6.22
CA SER A 17 2.66 -18.77 6.05
C SER A 17 1.74 -18.01 7.01
N VAL A 18 1.90 -16.69 7.07
CA VAL A 18 1.14 -15.83 7.98
C VAL A 18 -0.30 -15.74 7.52
N GLN A 19 -1.23 -15.92 8.45
CA GLN A 19 -2.66 -15.75 8.23
C GLN A 19 -3.30 -15.19 9.50
N THR A 20 -4.26 -14.29 9.33
CA THR A 20 -5.20 -13.95 10.41
C THR A 20 -6.16 -15.10 10.66
N LEU A 21 -6.45 -15.42 11.92
CA LEU A 21 -7.45 -16.46 12.22
C LEU A 21 -8.89 -15.98 12.02
N PHE A 22 -9.10 -14.67 11.94
CA PHE A 22 -10.39 -14.03 11.71
C PHE A 22 -10.25 -12.91 10.69
N ASN A 23 -11.28 -12.71 9.88
CA ASN A 23 -11.38 -11.61 8.91
C ASN A 23 -12.21 -10.42 9.43
N SER A 24 -12.69 -10.50 10.67
CA SER A 24 -13.42 -9.41 11.32
C SER A 24 -13.09 -9.34 12.81
N LEU A 25 -13.08 -8.14 13.37
CA LEU A 25 -12.84 -7.86 14.79
C LEU A 25 -13.86 -6.83 15.30
N ALA A 26 -14.42 -7.05 16.49
CA ALA A 26 -15.29 -6.10 17.17
C ALA A 26 -14.59 -5.56 18.42
N LEU A 27 -14.43 -4.23 18.49
CA LEU A 27 -13.79 -3.55 19.62
C LEU A 27 -14.78 -3.32 20.77
N ASN A 28 -16.04 -3.00 20.47
CA ASN A 28 -17.04 -2.63 21.47
C ASN A 28 -16.50 -1.58 22.47
N GLY A 29 -15.79 -0.57 21.95
CA GLY A 29 -15.12 0.48 22.71
C GLY A 29 -13.88 0.05 23.51
N ASN A 30 -13.41 -1.19 23.37
CA ASN A 30 -12.28 -1.72 24.12
C ASN A 30 -11.19 -2.29 23.20
N PRO A 31 -9.92 -2.36 23.64
CA PRO A 31 -8.88 -3.06 22.90
C PRO A 31 -9.22 -4.53 22.70
N ALA A 32 -8.97 -5.07 21.51
CA ALA A 32 -9.22 -6.47 21.18
C ALA A 32 -8.01 -7.12 20.50
N ALA A 33 -7.84 -8.43 20.68
CA ALA A 33 -6.75 -9.19 20.09
C ALA A 33 -7.16 -9.80 18.75
N LEU A 34 -6.38 -9.53 17.71
CA LEU A 34 -6.41 -10.22 16.43
C LEU A 34 -5.27 -11.27 16.42
N PRO A 35 -5.56 -12.57 16.54
CA PRO A 35 -4.54 -13.61 16.45
C PRO A 35 -4.12 -13.86 15.00
N LEU A 36 -2.81 -13.93 14.79
CA LEU A 36 -2.18 -14.36 13.55
C LEU A 36 -1.34 -15.61 13.80
N ALA A 37 -1.45 -16.59 12.91
CA ALA A 37 -0.64 -17.80 12.94
C ALA A 37 0.34 -17.81 11.77
N ASN A 38 1.52 -18.38 11.99
CA ASN A 38 2.51 -18.58 10.94
C ASN A 38 2.94 -20.05 10.90
N THR A 39 2.09 -20.91 10.32
CA THR A 39 2.30 -22.36 10.37
C THR A 39 1.69 -23.10 9.17
N PRO A 40 2.31 -24.19 8.68
CA PRO A 40 3.68 -24.61 8.95
C PRO A 40 4.69 -23.79 8.12
N THR A 41 5.79 -23.35 8.74
CA THR A 41 6.94 -22.71 8.05
C THR A 41 8.21 -22.74 8.91
N THR A 42 9.37 -22.45 8.32
CA THR A 42 10.64 -22.25 9.02
C THR A 42 11.07 -20.79 9.11
N LEU A 43 10.30 -19.87 8.50
CA LEU A 43 10.60 -18.44 8.44
C LEU A 43 9.63 -17.66 9.33
N GLY A 44 10.12 -16.69 10.10
CA GLY A 44 9.24 -15.72 10.74
C GLY A 44 8.66 -14.78 9.70
N GLY A 45 7.35 -14.54 9.73
CA GLY A 45 6.71 -13.66 8.75
C GLY A 45 6.61 -12.24 9.27
N LEU A 46 7.24 -11.30 8.56
CA LEU A 46 7.09 -9.88 8.83
C LEU A 46 5.74 -9.40 8.31
N VAL A 47 5.07 -8.57 9.11
CA VAL A 47 3.74 -8.05 8.84
C VAL A 47 3.79 -6.54 8.93
N ASP A 48 3.46 -5.87 7.82
CA ASP A 48 3.16 -4.45 7.78
C ASP A 48 1.65 -4.25 7.97
N VAL A 49 1.27 -3.33 8.86
CA VAL A 49 -0.14 -3.02 9.16
C VAL A 49 -0.47 -1.60 8.73
N PHE A 50 -1.58 -1.47 8.00
CA PHE A 50 -2.15 -0.22 7.52
C PHE A 50 -3.61 -0.10 7.95
N SER A 51 -4.10 1.14 7.99
CA SER A 51 -5.54 1.40 8.01
C SER A 51 -6.11 1.01 6.66
N LEU A 52 -6.98 -0.01 6.60
CA LEU A 52 -7.70 -0.38 5.38
C LEU A 52 -8.70 0.74 5.05
N THR A 53 -8.49 1.39 3.92
CA THR A 53 -9.31 2.53 3.47
C THR A 53 -10.16 2.21 2.25
N GLY A 54 -9.73 1.25 1.43
CA GLY A 54 -10.46 0.87 0.21
C GLY A 54 -10.21 -0.58 -0.18
N THR A 55 -11.20 -1.17 -0.84
CA THR A 55 -11.15 -2.53 -1.39
C THR A 55 -11.63 -2.53 -2.83
N GLY A 56 -10.94 -3.23 -3.72
CA GLY A 56 -11.35 -3.43 -5.10
C GLY A 56 -12.23 -4.68 -5.28
N THR A 57 -12.66 -4.90 -6.51
CA THR A 57 -13.41 -6.09 -6.92
C THR A 57 -12.60 -6.88 -7.91
N GLN A 58 -12.53 -8.20 -7.71
CA GLN A 58 -11.78 -9.06 -8.63
C GLN A 58 -12.47 -9.09 -9.99
N TYR A 59 -11.71 -8.80 -11.03
CA TYR A 59 -12.20 -8.89 -12.39
C TYR A 59 -12.43 -10.35 -12.80
N PRO A 60 -13.49 -10.64 -13.56
CA PRO A 60 -13.68 -11.99 -14.08
C PRO A 60 -12.56 -12.34 -15.07
N SER A 61 -12.16 -13.61 -15.10
CA SER A 61 -11.09 -14.07 -16.01
C SER A 61 -11.35 -13.77 -17.49
N SER A 62 -12.60 -13.56 -17.89
CA SER A 62 -12.99 -13.21 -19.26
C SER A 62 -12.52 -11.83 -19.72
N VAL A 63 -12.16 -10.93 -18.81
CA VAL A 63 -11.65 -9.58 -19.15
C VAL A 63 -10.14 -9.43 -18.94
N LEU A 64 -9.48 -10.50 -18.49
CA LEU A 64 -8.02 -10.51 -18.33
C LEU A 64 -7.34 -10.83 -19.67
N PRO A 65 -6.14 -10.25 -19.91
CA PRO A 65 -5.41 -10.49 -21.15
C PRO A 65 -5.08 -11.97 -21.34
N GLY A 66 -5.22 -12.42 -22.58
CA GLY A 66 -4.71 -13.73 -23.01
C GLY A 66 -3.23 -13.66 -23.39
N PRO A 67 -2.58 -14.81 -23.64
CA PRO A 67 -1.21 -14.82 -24.14
C PRO A 67 -1.05 -13.99 -25.42
N GLY A 68 -0.08 -13.07 -25.44
CA GLY A 68 0.22 -12.21 -26.59
C GLY A 68 -0.77 -11.06 -26.79
N ALA A 69 -1.55 -10.69 -25.77
CA ALA A 69 -2.53 -9.61 -25.87
C ALA A 69 -1.91 -8.20 -25.94
N GLU A 70 -0.62 -8.05 -25.58
CA GLU A 70 0.11 -6.76 -25.60
C GLU A 70 -0.58 -5.65 -24.77
N TYR A 71 -1.25 -6.04 -23.68
CA TYR A 71 -1.68 -5.17 -22.60
C TYR A 71 -1.71 -5.97 -21.30
N GLU A 72 -1.53 -5.29 -20.17
CA GLU A 72 -1.68 -5.89 -18.84
C GLU A 72 -2.89 -5.29 -18.11
N VAL A 73 -3.51 -6.05 -17.20
CA VAL A 73 -4.58 -5.54 -16.33
C VAL A 73 -4.15 -5.63 -14.87
N ILE A 74 -3.91 -4.47 -14.25
CA ILE A 74 -3.50 -4.37 -12.86
C ILE A 74 -4.75 -4.16 -12.01
N ASN A 75 -5.34 -5.25 -11.53
CA ASN A 75 -6.57 -5.22 -10.75
C ASN A 75 -6.27 -5.08 -9.24
N LEU A 76 -6.64 -3.93 -8.68
CA LEU A 76 -6.43 -3.57 -7.28
C LEU A 76 -7.34 -4.41 -6.37
N GLN A 77 -6.78 -4.89 -5.26
CA GLN A 77 -7.50 -5.67 -4.25
C GLN A 77 -7.80 -4.84 -3.01
N ALA A 78 -6.80 -4.15 -2.45
CA ALA A 78 -7.01 -3.30 -1.29
C ALA A 78 -5.97 -2.19 -1.21
N VAL A 79 -6.37 -1.10 -0.55
CA VAL A 79 -5.55 0.07 -0.29
C VAL A 79 -5.62 0.37 1.19
N GLY A 80 -4.46 0.64 1.78
CA GLY A 80 -4.37 1.18 3.12
C GLY A 80 -3.38 2.32 3.23
N VAL A 81 -3.50 3.06 4.32
CA VAL A 81 -2.65 4.22 4.63
C VAL A 81 -2.18 4.16 6.07
N ARG A 82 -0.97 4.65 6.34
CA ARG A 82 -0.48 4.85 7.70
C ARG A 82 0.44 6.07 7.79
N LEU A 83 0.43 6.70 8.96
CA LEU A 83 1.44 7.66 9.36
C LEU A 83 2.65 6.89 9.88
N ILE A 84 3.86 7.23 9.42
CA ILE A 84 5.10 6.68 9.97
C ILE A 84 6.03 7.81 10.42
N CYS A 85 6.93 7.46 11.33
CA CYS A 85 8.01 8.33 11.71
C CYS A 85 9.31 7.94 11.00
N VAL A 86 9.93 8.88 10.27
CA VAL A 86 11.13 8.62 9.44
C VAL A 86 12.44 8.99 10.13
N ARG A 87 12.39 9.51 11.35
CA ARG A 87 13.57 9.79 12.19
C ARG A 87 13.31 9.34 13.61
N SER A 88 14.30 8.72 14.25
CA SER A 88 14.20 8.25 15.65
C SER A 88 13.76 9.33 16.65
N THR A 89 13.92 10.61 16.32
CA THR A 89 13.54 11.76 17.14
C THR A 89 12.06 12.17 17.04
N ARG A 90 11.23 11.50 16.22
CA ARG A 90 9.80 11.86 16.03
C ARG A 90 9.54 13.30 15.60
N SER A 91 10.52 13.91 14.93
CA SER A 91 10.44 15.28 14.40
C SER A 91 10.15 15.33 12.90
N SER A 92 10.02 14.17 12.25
CA SER A 92 9.77 14.07 10.81
C SER A 92 8.87 12.88 10.53
N TYR A 93 7.83 13.12 9.75
CA TYR A 93 6.80 12.16 9.42
C TYR A 93 6.76 11.91 7.91
N ALA A 94 6.32 10.70 7.56
CA ALA A 94 5.93 10.34 6.21
C ALA A 94 4.56 9.66 6.25
N VAL A 95 3.86 9.73 5.13
CA VAL A 95 2.73 8.85 4.86
C VAL A 95 3.23 7.66 4.07
N GLN A 96 2.66 6.50 4.34
CA GLN A 96 2.88 5.31 3.55
C GLN A 96 1.54 4.73 3.10
N PHE A 97 1.45 4.42 1.82
CA PHE A 97 0.32 3.76 1.19
C PHE A 97 0.68 2.31 0.93
N GLY A 98 -0.12 1.39 1.48
CA GLY A 98 -0.03 -0.04 1.20
C GLY A 98 -1.02 -0.38 0.09
N ILE A 99 -0.53 -0.98 -0.99
CA ILE A 99 -1.31 -1.31 -2.19
C ILE A 99 -1.13 -2.81 -2.43
N THR A 100 -2.24 -3.51 -2.64
CA THR A 100 -2.22 -4.93 -3.00
C THR A 100 -3.18 -5.20 -4.14
N THR A 101 -2.80 -6.12 -5.03
CA THR A 101 -3.54 -6.48 -6.25
C THR A 101 -4.06 -7.91 -6.19
N PHE A 102 -5.07 -8.26 -6.98
CA PHE A 102 -5.54 -9.65 -7.08
C PHE A 102 -4.54 -10.56 -7.82
N GLY A 103 -3.71 -9.99 -8.70
CA GLY A 103 -2.65 -10.67 -9.42
C GLY A 103 -1.27 -10.31 -8.88
N GLN A 104 -0.32 -11.24 -8.94
CA GLN A 104 1.07 -10.96 -8.61
C GLN A 104 1.79 -10.31 -9.80
N ARG A 105 2.82 -9.53 -9.50
CA ARG A 105 3.69 -8.90 -10.49
C ARG A 105 5.08 -9.49 -10.37
N SER A 106 5.63 -9.95 -11.49
CA SER A 106 6.96 -10.57 -11.49
C SER A 106 8.07 -9.60 -11.09
N HIS A 107 7.92 -8.32 -11.40
CA HIS A 107 8.89 -7.27 -11.08
C HIS A 107 8.17 -6.03 -10.50
N PRO A 108 8.80 -5.29 -9.57
CA PRO A 108 8.20 -4.08 -9.04
C PRO A 108 8.16 -2.90 -10.02
N ASP A 109 9.11 -2.81 -10.96
CA ASP A 109 9.12 -1.74 -11.99
C ASP A 109 7.99 -1.87 -13.01
N VAL A 110 7.66 -3.09 -13.41
CA VAL A 110 6.71 -3.38 -14.50
C VAL A 110 5.95 -4.65 -14.16
N PRO A 111 4.66 -4.75 -14.49
CA PRO A 111 3.92 -3.90 -15.43
C PRO A 111 3.06 -2.81 -14.78
N ALA A 112 3.24 -2.53 -13.48
CA ALA A 112 2.37 -1.64 -12.74
C ALA A 112 3.06 -0.36 -12.31
N GLU A 113 2.47 0.75 -12.72
CA GLU A 113 2.58 2.04 -12.05
C GLU A 113 1.32 2.26 -11.22
N PHE A 114 1.51 2.68 -9.97
CA PHE A 114 0.45 3.02 -9.05
C PHE A 114 0.55 4.49 -8.70
N ASP A 115 -0.55 5.19 -8.88
CA ASP A 115 -0.66 6.62 -8.61
C ASP A 115 -1.59 6.81 -7.42
N VAL A 116 -1.12 7.53 -6.43
CA VAL A 116 -1.93 7.94 -5.28
C VAL A 116 -2.23 9.41 -5.44
N PHE A 117 -3.37 9.68 -6.08
CA PHE A 117 -3.90 11.03 -6.25
C PHE A 117 -4.45 11.53 -4.93
N ILE A 118 -3.90 12.63 -4.43
CA ILE A 118 -4.21 13.25 -3.14
C ILE A 118 -4.82 14.63 -3.38
N ASP A 119 -6.05 14.81 -2.91
CA ASP A 119 -6.72 16.10 -2.76
C ASP A 119 -6.53 16.56 -1.30
N VAL A 120 -5.64 17.54 -1.13
CA VAL A 120 -5.18 18.01 0.19
C VAL A 120 -6.25 18.88 0.85
N ASN A 121 -7.04 19.60 0.05
CA ASN A 121 -7.97 20.62 0.54
C ASN A 121 -9.45 20.13 0.54
N ASN A 122 -9.72 18.93 0.03
CA ASN A 122 -11.03 18.30 -0.17
C ASN A 122 -11.98 19.10 -1.09
N ASP A 123 -11.46 19.74 -2.13
CA ASP A 123 -12.27 20.45 -3.14
C ASP A 123 -12.76 19.55 -4.29
N GLY A 124 -12.35 18.28 -4.30
CA GLY A 124 -12.71 17.28 -5.30
C GLY A 124 -11.71 17.17 -6.46
N VAL A 125 -10.61 17.93 -6.44
CA VAL A 125 -9.54 17.88 -7.44
C VAL A 125 -8.22 17.46 -6.77
N PRO A 126 -7.54 16.42 -7.27
CA PRO A 126 -6.21 16.08 -6.76
C PRO A 126 -5.21 17.22 -6.94
N ASP A 127 -4.50 17.51 -5.86
CA ASP A 127 -3.44 18.53 -5.78
C ASP A 127 -2.04 17.92 -5.98
N LEU A 128 -1.89 16.66 -5.60
CA LEU A 128 -0.64 15.91 -5.61
C LEU A 128 -0.88 14.52 -6.18
N ASP A 129 0.17 13.94 -6.76
CA ASP A 129 0.25 12.52 -7.04
C ASP A 129 1.51 11.92 -6.41
N VAL A 130 1.37 10.79 -5.74
CA VAL A 130 2.47 9.96 -5.23
C VAL A 130 2.50 8.68 -6.03
N PHE A 131 3.49 8.52 -6.89
CA PHE A 131 3.56 7.40 -7.82
C PHE A 131 4.89 6.67 -7.78
N ASN A 132 4.92 5.47 -8.34
CA ASN A 132 6.14 4.68 -8.50
C ASN A 132 6.62 4.61 -9.94
N ALA A 133 7.92 4.82 -10.15
CA ALA A 133 8.53 4.76 -11.48
C ALA A 133 9.98 4.31 -11.41
N ASP A 134 10.56 3.95 -12.55
CA ASP A 134 11.99 3.69 -12.65
C ASP A 134 12.79 4.97 -12.41
N ILE A 135 13.77 4.90 -11.50
CA ILE A 135 14.57 6.05 -11.09
C ILE A 135 15.38 6.59 -12.25
N GLY A 136 16.00 5.73 -13.04
CA GLY A 136 16.82 6.13 -14.18
C GLY A 136 15.99 6.79 -15.28
N GLU A 137 14.79 6.28 -15.54
CA GLU A 137 13.84 6.86 -16.48
C GLU A 137 13.47 8.29 -16.08
N ILE A 138 13.04 8.51 -14.84
CA ILE A 138 12.64 9.85 -14.38
C ILE A 138 13.83 10.81 -14.28
N THR A 139 15.00 10.34 -13.81
CA THR A 139 16.13 11.25 -13.51
C THR A 139 17.09 11.47 -14.67
N THR A 140 17.19 10.51 -15.60
CA THR A 140 18.17 10.54 -16.70
C THR A 140 17.56 10.21 -18.07
N GLY A 141 16.29 9.80 -18.14
CA GLY A 141 15.65 9.34 -19.37
C GLY A 141 16.11 7.96 -19.82
N THR A 142 16.73 7.15 -18.94
CA THR A 142 17.22 5.80 -19.25
C THR A 142 16.93 4.86 -18.09
N VAL A 143 16.18 3.78 -18.36
CA VAL A 143 15.79 2.78 -17.35
C VAL A 143 17.01 2.22 -16.61
N SER A 144 16.97 2.23 -15.26
CA SER A 144 18.02 1.70 -14.40
C SER A 144 17.68 0.36 -13.72
N GLY A 145 16.41 -0.05 -13.73
CA GLY A 145 15.87 -1.22 -13.03
C GLY A 145 15.68 -0.97 -11.53
N GLN A 146 15.54 0.29 -11.11
CA GLN A 146 15.36 0.66 -9.72
C GLN A 146 14.06 1.41 -9.53
N ASN A 147 13.09 0.82 -8.82
CA ASN A 147 11.80 1.46 -8.59
C ASN A 147 11.84 2.45 -7.43
N GLY A 148 11.44 3.70 -7.69
CA GLY A 148 11.42 4.79 -6.72
C GLY A 148 10.03 5.41 -6.59
N VAL A 149 9.80 6.04 -5.43
CA VAL A 149 8.58 6.79 -5.13
C VAL A 149 8.83 8.28 -5.38
N PHE A 150 7.99 8.87 -6.22
CA PHE A 150 8.04 10.26 -6.63
C PHE A 150 6.79 11.01 -6.15
N VAL A 151 6.86 12.34 -6.17
CA VAL A 151 5.72 13.20 -5.92
C VAL A 151 5.61 14.19 -7.07
N GLU A 152 4.44 14.26 -7.71
CA GLU A 152 4.08 15.30 -8.67
C GLU A 152 3.18 16.36 -8.03
N ASP A 153 3.48 17.63 -8.27
CA ASP A 153 2.58 18.75 -7.98
C ASP A 153 1.66 19.02 -9.18
N LEU A 154 0.40 18.62 -9.05
CA LEU A 154 -0.63 18.74 -10.08
C LEU A 154 -1.19 20.17 -10.17
N THR A 155 -0.88 21.02 -9.19
CA THR A 155 -1.28 22.44 -9.20
C THR A 155 -0.29 23.32 -9.98
N ALA A 156 0.91 22.82 -10.26
CA ALA A 156 1.91 23.52 -11.05
C ALA A 156 1.59 23.47 -12.55
N ASN A 157 1.99 24.51 -13.29
CA ASN A 157 1.86 24.55 -14.76
C ASN A 157 3.18 25.01 -15.42
N PRO A 158 3.94 24.10 -16.06
CA PRO A 158 3.69 22.66 -16.16
C PRO A 158 3.81 21.95 -14.80
N ALA A 159 3.22 20.76 -14.68
CA ALA A 159 3.35 19.93 -13.49
C ALA A 159 4.83 19.62 -13.21
N THR A 160 5.17 19.46 -11.92
CA THR A 160 6.57 19.26 -11.49
C THR A 160 6.72 18.00 -10.67
N ILE A 161 7.58 17.10 -11.15
CA ILE A 161 7.95 15.84 -10.48
C ILE A 161 9.16 16.08 -9.59
N ARG A 162 9.12 15.54 -8.37
CA ARG A 162 10.21 15.56 -7.39
C ARG A 162 10.47 14.17 -6.85
N GLY A 163 11.73 13.86 -6.55
CA GLY A 163 12.15 12.56 -6.02
C GLY A 163 13.36 11.97 -6.77
N PRO A 164 13.65 10.67 -6.57
CA PRO A 164 12.91 9.73 -5.71
C PRO A 164 13.10 10.06 -4.23
N TYR A 165 12.07 9.87 -3.41
CA TYR A 165 12.16 10.05 -1.96
C TYR A 165 12.51 8.76 -1.23
N TYR A 166 11.94 7.65 -1.68
CA TYR A 166 12.15 6.30 -1.15
C TYR A 166 12.19 5.31 -2.31
N TYR A 167 12.78 4.13 -2.10
CA TYR A 167 12.52 2.99 -2.97
C TYR A 167 11.10 2.47 -2.73
N THR A 168 10.45 1.98 -3.78
CA THR A 168 9.21 1.22 -3.62
C THR A 168 9.51 -0.06 -2.86
N VAL A 169 8.74 -0.34 -1.80
CA VAL A 169 8.88 -1.59 -1.06
C VAL A 169 7.95 -2.61 -1.69
N ALA A 170 8.53 -3.63 -2.33
CA ALA A 170 7.83 -4.73 -2.96
C ALA A 170 8.79 -5.93 -3.08
N ASP A 171 8.25 -7.14 -3.03
CA ASP A 171 8.99 -8.37 -3.33
C ASP A 171 8.90 -8.71 -4.82
N LEU A 172 9.78 -9.58 -5.31
CA LEU A 172 9.62 -10.19 -6.63
C LEU A 172 8.45 -11.19 -6.59
N ASP A 173 7.72 -11.30 -7.70
CA ASP A 173 6.56 -12.19 -7.83
C ASP A 173 5.51 -11.94 -6.72
N SER A 174 5.18 -10.66 -6.52
CA SER A 174 4.35 -10.19 -5.42
C SER A 174 3.18 -9.30 -5.87
N ALA A 175 2.05 -9.45 -5.19
CA ALA A 175 0.90 -8.55 -5.31
C ALA A 175 1.08 -7.22 -4.56
N ASN A 176 2.05 -7.12 -3.66
CA ASN A 176 2.17 -6.02 -2.72
C ASN A 176 3.12 -4.92 -3.21
N ALA A 177 2.77 -3.66 -2.96
CA ALA A 177 3.65 -2.50 -3.06
C ALA A 177 3.38 -1.51 -1.94
N MET A 178 4.42 -0.85 -1.43
CA MET A 178 4.27 0.24 -0.47
C MET A 178 4.98 1.49 -0.99
N LEU A 179 4.23 2.58 -1.09
CA LEU A 179 4.73 3.89 -1.51
C LEU A 179 4.88 4.80 -0.29
N THR A 180 6.07 5.37 -0.11
CA THR A 180 6.39 6.22 1.03
C THR A 180 6.72 7.63 0.55
N ALA A 181 6.00 8.63 1.05
CA ALA A 181 6.27 10.03 0.77
C ALA A 181 6.47 10.82 2.08
N PRO A 182 7.58 11.55 2.24
CA PRO A 182 7.76 12.40 3.42
C PRO A 182 6.74 13.53 3.37
N LEU A 183 6.11 13.87 4.50
CA LEU A 183 5.08 14.92 4.50
C LEU A 183 5.64 16.26 3.99
N SER A 184 6.92 16.54 4.24
CA SER A 184 7.60 17.73 3.71
C SER A 184 7.69 17.79 2.17
N ALA A 185 7.49 16.68 1.47
CA ALA A 185 7.41 16.63 0.01
C ALA A 185 5.99 16.80 -0.53
N LEU A 186 4.98 16.59 0.32
CA LEU A 186 3.56 16.70 -0.01
C LEU A 186 3.09 18.14 0.18
N ALA A 187 3.76 19.03 -0.55
CA ALA A 187 3.49 20.45 -0.64
C ALA A 187 3.29 20.83 -2.11
N THR A 188 2.36 21.74 -2.37
CA THR A 188 2.13 22.29 -3.70
C THR A 188 2.76 23.67 -3.85
N SER A 189 3.01 24.08 -5.08
CA SER A 189 3.46 25.42 -5.45
C SER A 189 2.43 26.51 -5.14
N THR A 190 1.16 26.15 -5.00
CA THR A 190 0.07 27.02 -4.56
C THR A 190 -0.01 27.21 -3.04
N GLY A 191 0.80 26.46 -2.27
CA GLY A 191 0.92 26.57 -0.82
C GLY A 191 0.06 25.60 -0.02
N LEU A 192 -0.60 24.64 -0.66
CA LEU A 192 -1.26 23.53 0.02
C LEU A 192 -0.20 22.57 0.56
N GLN A 193 -0.49 21.96 1.71
CA GLN A 193 0.43 21.09 2.41
C GLN A 193 -0.36 19.98 3.11
N LEU A 194 -0.03 18.73 2.83
CA LEU A 194 -0.59 17.62 3.61
C LEU A 194 0.03 17.64 5.01
N ALA A 195 -0.80 17.87 6.02
CA ALA A 195 -0.41 17.84 7.43
C ALA A 195 -0.95 16.58 8.11
N THR A 196 -0.43 16.24 9.29
CA THR A 196 -0.92 15.08 10.04
C THR A 196 -2.35 15.27 10.53
N SER A 197 -2.69 16.49 10.93
CA SER A 197 -3.93 16.89 11.60
C SER A 197 -4.93 17.53 10.63
N THR A 198 -4.93 17.11 9.38
CA THR A 198 -5.84 17.63 8.36
C THR A 198 -6.41 16.47 7.57
N ALA A 199 -7.73 16.43 7.49
CA ALA A 199 -8.43 15.48 6.65
C ALA A 199 -8.06 15.76 5.19
N PHE A 200 -7.78 14.73 4.43
CA PHE A 200 -7.56 14.78 2.99
C PHE A 200 -8.34 13.66 2.34
N SER A 201 -8.54 13.77 1.03
CA SER A 201 -9.09 12.68 0.23
C SER A 201 -8.06 12.16 -0.75
N PHE A 202 -8.15 10.87 -1.08
CA PHE A 202 -7.25 10.26 -2.04
C PHE A 202 -7.91 9.10 -2.75
N TYR A 203 -7.40 8.76 -3.93
CA TYR A 203 -7.70 7.49 -4.60
C TYR A 203 -6.42 6.89 -5.15
N VAL A 204 -6.43 5.59 -5.38
CA VAL A 204 -5.32 4.88 -6.01
C VAL A 204 -5.75 4.42 -7.39
N ALA A 205 -4.94 4.73 -8.38
CA ALA A 205 -5.10 4.27 -9.75
C ALA A 205 -3.95 3.33 -10.12
N ALA A 206 -4.21 2.38 -11.01
CA ALA A 206 -3.22 1.43 -11.48
C ALA A 206 -3.12 1.49 -13.01
N PHE A 207 -1.91 1.66 -13.52
CA PHE A 207 -1.62 1.81 -14.95
C PHE A 207 -0.75 0.66 -15.45
N ASP A 208 -1.01 0.24 -16.69
CA ASP A 208 -0.13 -0.64 -17.44
C ASP A 208 1.06 0.15 -17.98
N ASN A 209 2.13 0.24 -17.20
CA ASN A 209 3.33 1.00 -17.56
C ASN A 209 4.29 0.24 -18.49
N TYR A 210 3.91 -0.96 -18.94
CA TYR A 210 4.76 -1.78 -19.80
C TYR A 210 4.34 -1.73 -21.26
N TYR A 211 3.05 -1.88 -21.56
CA TYR A 211 2.58 -1.92 -22.95
C TYR A 211 1.88 -0.64 -23.40
N THR A 212 0.96 -0.11 -22.59
CA THR A 212 -0.05 0.84 -23.11
C THR A 212 -0.06 2.20 -22.43
N GLY A 213 0.40 2.32 -21.19
CA GLY A 213 0.21 3.49 -20.34
C GLY A 213 -1.25 3.71 -19.92
N ASN A 214 -2.14 2.75 -20.16
CA ASN A 214 -3.57 2.91 -19.87
C ASN A 214 -3.87 2.68 -18.39
N LEU A 215 -4.86 3.43 -17.88
CA LEU A 215 -5.52 3.11 -16.62
C LEU A 215 -6.22 1.75 -16.73
N THR A 216 -5.97 0.88 -15.76
CA THR A 216 -6.52 -0.49 -15.73
C THR A 216 -7.50 -0.70 -14.60
N ASP A 217 -7.32 -0.03 -13.45
CA ASP A 217 -8.22 -0.10 -12.30
C ASP A 217 -8.03 1.09 -11.36
N PHE A 218 -8.99 1.35 -10.50
CA PHE A 218 -8.86 2.36 -9.43
C PHE A 218 -9.70 2.02 -8.19
N VAL A 219 -9.27 2.48 -7.02
CA VAL A 219 -9.99 2.36 -5.74
C VAL A 219 -10.06 3.75 -5.10
N GLY A 220 -11.29 4.24 -4.87
CA GLY A 220 -11.54 5.50 -4.18
C GLY A 220 -12.78 6.24 -4.69
N PRO A 221 -12.98 7.50 -4.25
CA PRO A 221 -12.16 8.24 -3.29
C PRO A 221 -12.32 7.73 -1.84
N MET A 222 -11.29 7.96 -1.02
CA MET A 222 -11.22 7.64 0.41
C MET A 222 -10.87 8.91 1.19
N SER A 223 -11.42 9.08 2.40
CA SER A 223 -11.12 10.22 3.28
C SER A 223 -10.42 9.75 4.55
N TYR A 224 -9.35 10.45 4.92
CA TYR A 224 -8.50 10.08 6.05
C TYR A 224 -7.82 11.31 6.68
N GLU A 225 -7.53 11.24 7.98
CA GLU A 225 -6.68 12.17 8.72
C GLU A 225 -5.59 11.35 9.43
N LEU A 226 -4.32 11.68 9.15
CA LEU A 226 -3.19 10.79 9.46
C LEU A 226 -3.02 10.52 10.97
N ASP A 227 -3.29 11.51 11.82
CA ASP A 227 -3.22 11.39 13.27
C ASP A 227 -4.57 11.11 13.95
N MET A 228 -5.64 10.87 13.16
CA MET A 228 -6.99 10.57 13.64
C MET A 228 -7.60 9.32 12.98
N PRO A 229 -6.94 8.14 13.01
CA PRO A 229 -7.60 6.89 12.66
C PRO A 229 -8.79 6.62 13.61
N GLN A 230 -9.79 5.87 13.17
CA GLN A 230 -10.83 5.29 14.01
C GLN A 230 -10.26 4.22 14.97
N PHE A 231 -9.29 3.43 14.51
CA PHE A 231 -8.60 2.43 15.33
C PHE A 231 -7.15 2.23 14.88
N TYR A 232 -6.30 1.76 15.78
CA TYR A 232 -4.86 1.64 15.53
C TYR A 232 -4.27 0.37 16.16
N SER A 233 -3.07 -0.02 15.72
CA SER A 233 -2.32 -1.15 16.24
C SER A 233 -0.82 -0.87 16.14
N ALA A 234 0.02 -1.88 16.37
CA ALA A 234 1.41 -1.81 15.94
C ALA A 234 1.48 -1.65 14.41
N GLU A 235 2.46 -0.87 13.94
CA GLU A 235 2.71 -0.62 12.50
C GLU A 235 3.38 -1.82 11.83
N GLU A 236 4.31 -2.48 12.51
CA GLU A 236 5.03 -3.64 12.01
C GLU A 236 5.31 -4.63 13.15
N PHE A 237 5.28 -5.93 12.86
CA PHE A 237 5.70 -6.99 13.79
C PHE A 237 6.04 -8.28 13.04
N THR A 238 6.69 -9.22 13.74
CA THR A 238 7.00 -10.55 13.20
C THR A 238 6.17 -11.63 13.88
N VAL A 239 5.52 -12.50 13.10
CA VAL A 239 4.93 -13.74 13.62
C VAL A 239 5.98 -14.85 13.55
N PRO A 240 6.44 -15.41 14.68
CA PRO A 240 7.51 -16.39 14.68
C PRO A 240 7.11 -17.66 13.93
N ALA A 241 8.09 -18.35 13.34
CA ALA A 241 7.88 -19.60 12.64
C ALA A 241 7.19 -20.63 13.55
N ASN A 242 6.11 -21.24 13.07
CA ASN A 242 5.28 -22.19 13.81
C ASN A 242 4.69 -21.63 15.11
N GLY A 243 4.45 -20.32 15.16
CA GLY A 243 3.89 -19.63 16.33
C GLY A 243 2.63 -18.83 16.02
N ILE A 244 2.11 -18.21 17.08
CA ILE A 244 0.95 -17.32 17.06
C ILE A 244 1.34 -16.01 17.75
N VAL A 245 0.89 -14.88 17.19
CA VAL A 245 0.99 -13.55 17.82
C VAL A 245 -0.40 -12.93 17.87
N ASN A 246 -0.70 -12.26 18.99
CA ASN A 246 -1.91 -11.47 19.13
C ASN A 246 -1.59 -10.00 18.86
N LEU A 247 -1.98 -9.50 17.68
CA LEU A 247 -1.97 -8.08 17.40
C LEU A 247 -3.08 -7.42 18.22
N THR A 248 -2.74 -6.51 19.12
CA THR A 248 -3.76 -5.74 19.84
C THR A 248 -4.20 -4.55 19.00
N VAL A 249 -5.50 -4.45 18.76
CA VAL A 249 -6.15 -3.35 18.05
C VAL A 249 -6.89 -2.49 19.07
N TYR A 250 -6.68 -1.19 19.00
CA TYR A 250 -7.19 -0.20 19.95
C TYR A 250 -8.19 0.72 19.25
N PRO A 251 -9.33 1.06 19.88
CA PRO A 251 -10.11 2.20 19.43
C PRO A 251 -9.30 3.48 19.66
N ASN A 252 -9.41 4.47 18.77
CA ASN A 252 -8.75 5.75 18.99
C ASN A 252 -9.47 6.58 20.06
N ASN A 253 -9.00 6.43 21.29
CA ASN A 253 -9.42 7.19 22.47
C ASN A 253 -8.31 8.15 22.97
N ALA A 254 -7.41 8.59 22.08
CA ALA A 254 -6.25 9.45 22.40
C ALA A 254 -5.19 8.82 23.34
N SER A 255 -5.13 7.49 23.49
CA SER A 255 -4.15 6.84 24.37
C SER A 255 -2.79 6.56 23.70
N SER A 256 -2.68 6.76 22.38
CA SER A 256 -1.43 6.58 21.63
C SER A 256 -0.65 7.89 21.55
N PRO A 257 0.68 7.89 21.80
CA PRO A 257 1.52 9.08 21.68
C PRO A 257 1.72 9.55 20.23
N PHE A 258 1.23 8.80 19.24
CA PHE A 258 1.27 9.18 17.83
C PHE A 258 0.01 9.91 17.37
N LEU A 259 -1.04 9.92 18.18
CA LEU A 259 -2.32 10.53 17.86
C LEU A 259 -2.43 11.84 18.65
N THR A 260 -2.94 12.89 18.01
CA THR A 260 -3.05 14.21 18.65
C THR A 260 -4.36 14.39 19.41
N GLY A 261 -5.30 13.45 19.25
CA GLY A 261 -6.55 13.41 20.00
C GLY A 261 -7.35 12.13 19.74
N ALA A 262 -8.59 12.12 20.24
CA ALA A 262 -9.53 11.02 20.02
C ALA A 262 -10.16 11.12 18.63
N TYR A 263 -10.66 10.00 18.10
CA TYR A 263 -11.30 9.97 16.79
C TYR A 263 -12.34 11.11 16.63
N ASN A 264 -12.12 11.94 15.62
CA ASN A 264 -12.88 13.16 15.37
C ASN A 264 -13.89 13.04 14.20
N GLY A 265 -13.99 11.87 13.57
CA GLY A 265 -14.86 11.63 12.41
C GLY A 265 -14.18 11.82 11.04
N ASN A 266 -12.94 12.30 10.99
CA ASN A 266 -12.27 12.67 9.73
C ASN A 266 -11.57 11.51 8.99
N SER A 267 -11.60 10.30 9.54
CA SER A 267 -11.16 9.07 8.86
C SER A 267 -12.32 8.10 8.62
N PRO A 268 -13.41 8.51 7.95
CA PRO A 268 -14.60 7.67 7.78
C PRO A 268 -14.36 6.47 6.84
N SER A 269 -13.34 6.54 5.97
CA SER A 269 -13.01 5.43 5.06
C SER A 269 -12.24 4.31 5.75
N GLN A 270 -11.76 4.48 6.99
CA GLN A 270 -11.09 3.39 7.68
C GLN A 270 -12.11 2.30 8.06
N SER A 271 -12.14 1.21 7.30
CA SER A 271 -13.06 0.08 7.52
C SER A 271 -12.42 -1.10 8.25
N GLY A 272 -11.09 -1.14 8.30
CA GLY A 272 -10.38 -2.23 8.94
C GLY A 272 -8.88 -2.05 8.99
N LEU A 273 -8.17 -3.17 9.17
CA LEU A 273 -6.73 -3.26 9.02
C LEU A 273 -6.40 -3.98 7.71
N LEU A 274 -5.48 -3.42 6.95
CA LEU A 274 -4.82 -4.10 5.84
C LEU A 274 -3.48 -4.61 6.37
N LEU A 275 -3.30 -5.92 6.36
CA LEU A 275 -2.06 -6.58 6.74
C LEU A 275 -1.36 -7.05 5.47
N MET A 276 -0.13 -6.61 5.25
CA MET A 276 0.72 -7.03 4.14
C MET A 276 1.86 -7.89 4.70
N TYR A 277 2.06 -9.05 4.11
CA TYR A 277 3.00 -10.05 4.59
C TYR A 277 4.20 -10.11 3.65
N LYS A 278 5.41 -9.99 4.19
CA LYS A 278 6.65 -10.17 3.41
C LYS A 278 7.04 -11.64 3.35
N ASP A 279 7.72 -12.01 2.27
CA ASP A 279 8.14 -13.39 2.00
C ASP A 279 6.97 -14.38 2.12
N ALA A 280 5.74 -13.99 1.74
CA ALA A 280 4.58 -14.82 2.00
C ALA A 280 4.40 -15.92 0.96
N LYS A 281 3.59 -16.94 1.28
CA LYS A 281 3.15 -17.90 0.27
C LYS A 281 2.34 -17.19 -0.81
N ASN A 282 2.50 -17.64 -2.05
CA ASN A 282 1.68 -17.18 -3.16
C ASN A 282 0.17 -17.26 -2.81
N GLY A 283 -0.56 -16.19 -3.09
CA GLY A 283 -1.98 -16.03 -2.77
C GLY A 283 -2.28 -15.79 -1.28
N GLN A 284 -1.26 -15.59 -0.46
CA GLN A 284 -1.37 -15.33 0.98
C GLN A 284 -0.49 -14.13 1.37
N GLU A 285 -0.38 -13.13 0.50
CA GLU A 285 0.48 -11.97 0.71
C GLU A 285 -0.20 -10.86 1.52
N THR A 286 -1.51 -10.98 1.76
CA THR A 286 -2.26 -9.98 2.50
C THR A 286 -3.46 -10.57 3.24
N SER A 287 -3.98 -9.83 4.21
CA SER A 287 -5.33 -10.01 4.75
C SER A 287 -5.98 -8.67 5.03
N SER A 288 -7.24 -8.55 4.65
CA SER A 288 -8.11 -7.44 5.03
C SER A 288 -8.99 -7.88 6.19
N VAL A 289 -8.88 -7.19 7.33
CA VAL A 289 -9.67 -7.48 8.53
C VAL A 289 -10.61 -6.32 8.79
N VAL A 290 -11.92 -6.55 8.67
CA VAL A 290 -12.93 -5.55 8.99
C VAL A 290 -12.96 -5.31 10.49
N VAL A 291 -12.90 -4.05 10.92
CA VAL A 291 -12.97 -3.70 12.33
C VAL A 291 -14.23 -2.89 12.59
N SER A 292 -15.00 -3.33 13.59
CA SER A 292 -16.17 -2.60 14.08
C SER A 292 -15.84 -1.98 15.44
N PRO A 293 -16.16 -0.68 15.65
CA PRO A 293 -15.88 0.03 16.89
C PRO A 293 -16.63 -0.54 18.10
#